data_AF-Q5UCT9-F1
#
_entry.id   AF-Q5UCT9-F1
#
_cell.length_a   1.000
_cell.length_b   1.000
_cell.length_c   1.000
_cell.angle_alpha   90.00
_cell.angle_beta   90.00
_cell.angle_gamma   90.00
#
_symmetry.space_group_name_H-M   'P 1'
#
loop_
_entity.id
_entity.type
_entity.pdbx_description
1 polymer ?
#
loop_
_entity_poly.entity_id
_entity_poly.type
_entity_poly.pdbx_seq_one_letter_code
_entity_poly.pdbx_strand_id
1 'polypeptide(L)'
;CDLLKAEHPTWDDEQLFQTTRLILIGETIKIVIEEYVQQLSGYFLQLKFDPELLFRAQFQYRNRIAMEFNHLYHWHPLMPDSFKVGSQEYSYEQFLFNTSMLVDYGVEALVDAFSRQSAGRIGGGRNIDHHVLHVAVEVIRESRKDRLQPFNEYRK
;
A
#
# COMPACT_ATOMS: atom_id res chain seq x y z
N CYS A 1 -13.45 -10.75 15.17
CA CYS A 1 -14.78 -11.19 15.65
C CYS A 1 -14.71 -11.91 17.00
N ASP A 2 -13.90 -12.96 17.18
CA ASP A 2 -13.91 -13.79 18.41
C ASP A 2 -13.71 -13.00 19.71
N LEU A 3 -12.76 -12.06 19.74
CA LEU A 3 -12.55 -11.19 20.91
C LEU A 3 -13.80 -10.36 21.24
N LEU A 4 -14.46 -9.78 20.23
CA LEU A 4 -15.71 -9.04 20.41
C LEU A 4 -16.86 -9.95 20.83
N LYS A 5 -16.92 -11.19 20.33
CA LYS A 5 -17.98 -12.14 20.70
C LYS A 5 -17.83 -12.61 22.15
N ALA A 6 -16.61 -12.80 22.60
CA ALA A 6 -16.32 -13.14 23.99
C ALA A 6 -16.69 -12.00 24.94
N GLU A 7 -16.33 -10.76 24.60
CA GLU A 7 -16.63 -9.56 25.41
C GLU A 7 -18.12 -9.16 25.35
N HIS A 8 -18.77 -9.40 24.21
CA HIS A 8 -20.17 -9.07 23.99
C HIS A 8 -20.96 -10.29 23.51
N PRO A 9 -21.28 -11.25 24.41
CA PRO A 9 -21.94 -12.50 24.04
C PRO A 9 -23.31 -12.30 23.35
N THR A 10 -24.00 -11.20 23.68
CA THR A 10 -25.34 -10.87 23.13
C THR A 10 -25.31 -10.19 21.77
N TRP A 11 -24.14 -9.79 21.25
CA TRP A 11 -24.07 -9.19 19.92
C TRP A 11 -24.35 -10.20 18.82
N ASP A 12 -25.08 -9.75 17.81
CA ASP A 12 -25.39 -10.50 16.60
C ASP A 12 -24.27 -10.42 15.56
N ASP A 13 -24.44 -11.15 14.46
CA ASP A 13 -23.46 -11.23 13.36
C ASP A 13 -23.18 -9.86 12.72
N GLU A 14 -24.22 -9.08 12.44
CA GLU A 14 -24.08 -7.76 11.80
C GLU A 14 -23.30 -6.79 12.68
N GLN A 15 -23.63 -6.72 13.97
CA GLN A 15 -22.92 -5.84 14.90
C GLN A 15 -21.46 -6.26 15.08
N LEU A 16 -21.17 -7.56 15.13
CA LEU A 16 -19.79 -8.07 15.21
C LEU A 16 -19.00 -7.75 13.94
N PHE A 17 -19.60 -7.94 12.77
CA PHE A 17 -18.98 -7.65 11.48
C PHE A 17 -18.65 -6.15 11.35
N GLN A 18 -19.64 -5.27 11.54
CA GLN A 18 -19.44 -3.83 11.39
C GLN A 18 -18.45 -3.28 12.41
N THR A 19 -18.52 -3.74 13.67
CA THR A 19 -17.55 -3.29 14.69
C THR A 19 -16.14 -3.79 14.36
N THR A 20 -15.98 -5.05 13.94
CA THR A 20 -14.67 -5.58 13.51
C THR A 20 -14.12 -4.78 12.33
N ARG A 21 -14.97 -4.41 11.37
CA ARG A 21 -14.60 -3.55 10.25
C ARG A 21 -14.08 -2.18 10.71
N LEU A 22 -14.74 -1.54 11.67
CA LEU A 22 -14.29 -0.26 12.23
C LEU A 22 -12.93 -0.38 12.94
N ILE A 23 -12.70 -1.47 13.68
CA ILE A 23 -11.41 -1.76 14.32
C ILE A 23 -10.31 -1.89 13.26
N LEU A 24 -10.54 -2.72 12.23
CA LEU A 24 -9.56 -2.92 11.15
C LEU A 24 -9.27 -1.65 10.36
N ILE A 25 -10.24 -0.75 10.19
CA ILE A 25 -10.01 0.59 9.62
C ILE A 25 -9.04 1.39 10.50
N GLY A 26 -9.25 1.37 11.82
CA GLY A 26 -8.35 2.02 12.78
C GLY A 26 -6.93 1.43 12.77
N GLU A 27 -6.80 0.11 12.76
CA GLU A 27 -5.52 -0.61 12.66
C GLU A 27 -4.80 -0.28 11.36
N THR A 28 -5.52 -0.27 10.23
CA THR A 28 -4.96 0.09 8.92
C THR A 28 -4.37 1.50 8.94
N ILE A 29 -5.11 2.50 9.43
CA ILE A 29 -4.63 3.89 9.47
C ILE A 29 -3.42 4.02 10.41
N LYS A 30 -3.43 3.32 11.55
CA LYS A 30 -2.33 3.32 12.51
C LYS A 30 -1.04 2.78 11.88
N ILE A 31 -1.08 1.58 11.30
CA ILE A 31 0.07 0.95 10.64
C ILE A 31 0.57 1.82 9.48
N VAL A 32 -0.36 2.38 8.69
CA VAL A 32 0.01 3.26 7.58
C VAL A 32 0.80 4.49 8.05
N ILE A 33 0.34 5.18 9.10
CA ILE A 33 1.00 6.40 9.58
C ILE A 33 2.29 6.10 10.34
N GLU A 34 2.24 5.17 11.29
CA GLU A 34 3.33 4.97 12.26
C GLU A 34 4.45 4.05 11.73
N GLU A 35 4.19 3.22 10.72
CA GLU A 35 5.18 2.28 10.19
C GLU A 35 5.44 2.51 8.70
N TYR A 36 4.41 2.51 7.85
CA TYR A 36 4.59 2.62 6.40
C TYR A 36 5.11 3.99 5.96
N VAL A 37 4.43 5.08 6.37
CA VAL A 37 4.87 6.46 6.08
C VAL A 37 6.16 6.76 6.83
N GLN A 38 6.34 6.24 8.04
CA GLN A 38 7.60 6.36 8.78
C GLN A 38 8.77 5.80 7.96
N GLN A 39 8.66 4.57 7.46
CA GLN A 39 9.67 3.92 6.62
C GLN A 39 9.95 4.71 5.35
N LEU A 40 8.90 5.16 4.64
CA LEU A 40 9.05 5.91 3.39
C LEU A 40 9.68 7.30 3.58
N SER A 41 9.35 7.98 4.67
CA SER A 41 9.86 9.33 4.95
C SER A 41 11.34 9.35 5.31
N GLY A 42 11.84 8.28 5.94
CA GLY A 42 13.19 8.21 6.49
C GLY A 42 13.45 9.22 7.62
N TYR A 43 12.39 9.79 8.21
CA TYR A 43 12.52 10.76 9.29
C TYR A 43 12.98 10.09 10.59
N PHE A 44 13.74 10.84 11.39
CA PHE A 44 14.03 10.48 12.79
C PHE A 44 12.94 10.94 13.75
N LEU A 45 12.01 11.78 13.28
CA LEU A 45 10.77 12.07 13.99
C LEU A 45 9.90 10.82 14.01
N GLN A 46 9.47 10.40 15.20
CA GLN A 46 8.49 9.35 15.37
C GLN A 46 7.09 9.90 15.06
N LEU A 47 6.53 9.48 13.92
CA LEU A 47 5.16 9.80 13.54
C LEU A 47 4.19 9.08 14.50
N LYS A 48 3.04 9.72 14.72
CA LYS A 48 2.01 9.22 15.65
C LYS A 48 0.63 9.35 15.01
N PHE A 49 -0.15 8.27 15.07
CA PHE A 49 -1.57 8.32 14.78
C PHE A 49 -2.33 8.67 16.07
N ASP A 50 -2.73 9.93 16.17
CA ASP A 50 -3.50 10.46 17.30
C ASP A 50 -4.57 11.44 16.78
N PRO A 51 -5.82 10.97 16.62
CA PRO A 51 -6.92 11.81 16.14
C PRO A 51 -7.18 13.05 17.00
N GLU A 52 -6.85 13.00 18.30
CA GLU A 52 -7.15 14.08 19.24
C GLU A 52 -6.38 15.36 18.92
N LEU A 53 -5.23 15.24 18.26
CA LEU A 53 -4.43 16.37 17.79
C LEU A 53 -5.22 17.30 16.86
N LEU A 54 -6.24 16.78 16.16
CA LEU A 54 -7.08 17.56 15.25
C LEU A 54 -8.40 18.04 15.87
N PHE A 55 -8.76 17.65 17.10
CA PHE A 55 -10.07 17.97 17.70
C PHE A 55 -10.32 19.46 17.90
N ARG A 56 -9.25 20.25 18.02
CA ARG A 56 -9.33 21.72 18.15
C ARG A 56 -8.95 22.46 16.86
N ALA A 57 -8.67 21.72 15.79
CA ALA A 57 -8.33 22.28 14.49
C ALA A 57 -9.58 22.41 13.61
N GLN A 58 -9.56 23.37 12.69
CA GLN A 58 -10.54 23.42 11.60
C GLN A 58 -10.14 22.41 10.52
N PHE A 59 -10.55 21.15 10.70
CA PHE A 59 -10.25 20.05 9.77
C PHE A 59 -11.54 19.41 9.25
N GLN A 60 -11.54 19.00 7.98
CA GLN A 60 -12.71 18.39 7.32
C GLN A 60 -12.52 16.87 7.23
N TYR A 61 -13.37 16.10 7.90
CA TYR A 61 -13.35 14.63 7.88
C TYR A 61 -14.05 14.06 6.64
N ARG A 62 -13.56 14.46 5.47
CA ARG A 62 -13.99 13.95 4.17
C ARG A 62 -12.81 13.91 3.23
N ASN A 63 -12.80 12.91 2.35
CA ASN A 63 -11.77 12.78 1.34
C ASN A 63 -12.38 12.55 -0.04
N ARG A 64 -11.73 13.06 -1.08
CA ARG A 64 -12.01 12.74 -2.49
C ARG A 64 -10.67 12.41 -3.12
N ILE A 65 -10.49 11.17 -3.55
CA ILE A 65 -9.25 10.74 -4.20
C ILE A 65 -9.10 11.48 -5.52
N ALA A 66 -8.05 12.28 -5.61
CA ALA A 66 -7.70 13.05 -6.80
C ALA A 66 -6.98 12.15 -7.82
N MET A 67 -7.14 12.43 -9.11
CA MET A 67 -6.50 11.63 -10.15
C MET A 67 -4.97 11.78 -10.12
N GLU A 68 -4.47 12.95 -9.72
CA GLU A 68 -3.05 13.25 -9.57
C GLU A 68 -2.41 12.37 -8.50
N PHE A 69 -3.15 12.06 -7.44
CA PHE A 69 -2.70 11.12 -6.41
C PHE A 69 -2.61 9.69 -6.95
N ASN A 70 -3.55 9.29 -7.80
CA ASN A 70 -3.49 8.01 -8.51
C ASN A 70 -2.25 7.94 -9.42
N HIS A 71 -2.01 8.96 -10.26
CA HIS A 71 -0.80 9.04 -11.09
C HIS A 71 0.49 8.97 -10.25
N LEU A 72 0.55 9.70 -9.13
CA LEU A 72 1.71 9.74 -8.24
C LEU A 72 2.03 8.37 -7.62
N TYR A 73 1.01 7.54 -7.34
CA TYR A 73 1.19 6.24 -6.67
C TYR A 73 1.63 5.09 -7.59
N HIS A 74 1.98 5.36 -8.86
CA HIS A 74 2.48 4.36 -9.79
C HIS A 74 3.95 3.96 -9.51
N TRP A 75 4.21 3.37 -8.35
CA TRP A 75 5.55 3.00 -7.85
C TRP A 75 6.04 1.63 -8.34
N HIS A 76 5.80 1.32 -9.62
CA HIS A 76 6.28 0.13 -10.31
C HIS A 76 7.80 -0.11 -10.21
N PRO A 77 8.69 0.91 -10.09
CA PRO A 77 10.11 0.66 -9.84
C PRO A 77 10.43 -0.10 -8.55
N LEU A 78 9.48 -0.27 -7.62
CA LEU A 78 9.67 -1.10 -6.44
C LEU A 78 9.82 -2.59 -6.79
N MET A 79 9.24 -3.01 -7.91
CA MET A 79 9.24 -4.42 -8.33
C MET A 79 10.66 -4.87 -8.71
N PRO A 80 11.13 -6.01 -8.20
CA PRO A 80 12.47 -6.54 -8.49
C PRO A 80 12.53 -7.25 -9.85
N ASP A 81 13.73 -7.62 -10.29
CA ASP A 81 13.93 -8.41 -11.52
C ASP A 81 13.32 -9.84 -11.41
N SER A 82 13.20 -10.35 -10.18
CA SER A 82 12.70 -11.69 -9.83
C SER A 82 12.20 -11.72 -8.37
N PHE A 83 11.40 -12.72 -7.99
CA PHE A 83 10.84 -12.85 -6.64
C PHE A 83 11.52 -14.01 -5.90
N LYS A 84 12.19 -13.72 -4.78
CA LYS A 84 12.93 -14.71 -4.00
C LYS A 84 12.07 -15.21 -2.84
N VAL A 85 11.82 -16.53 -2.79
CA VAL A 85 11.07 -17.18 -1.71
C VAL A 85 11.87 -18.38 -1.20
N GLY A 86 12.42 -18.25 0.01
CA GLY A 86 13.36 -19.22 0.56
C GLY A 86 14.63 -19.30 -0.30
N SER A 87 14.96 -20.50 -0.79
CA SER A 87 16.10 -20.73 -1.69
C SER A 87 15.73 -20.61 -3.18
N GLN A 88 14.46 -20.38 -3.50
CA GLN A 88 13.97 -20.34 -4.87
C GLN A 88 13.84 -18.91 -5.38
N GLU A 89 14.04 -18.75 -6.68
CA GLU A 89 13.90 -17.48 -7.40
C GLU A 89 12.89 -17.67 -8.52
N TYR A 90 11.83 -16.87 -8.50
CA TYR A 90 10.71 -16.93 -9.43
C TYR A 90 10.79 -15.79 -10.44
N SER A 91 10.61 -16.11 -11.73
CA SER A 91 10.42 -15.09 -12.77
C SER A 91 9.03 -14.46 -12.69
N TYR A 92 8.81 -13.38 -13.44
CA TYR A 92 7.49 -12.75 -13.54
C TYR A 92 6.41 -13.71 -14.05
N GLU A 93 6.71 -14.57 -15.02
CA GLU A 93 5.76 -15.55 -15.57
C GLU A 93 5.40 -16.64 -14.56
N GLN A 94 6.31 -16.96 -13.65
CA GLN A 94 6.07 -17.94 -12.59
C GLN A 94 5.36 -17.33 -11.37
N PHE A 95 5.51 -16.02 -11.15
CA PHE A 95 4.93 -15.31 -10.02
C PHE A 95 3.53 -14.76 -10.34
N LEU A 96 3.38 -14.06 -11.47
CA LEU A 96 2.12 -13.47 -11.88
C LEU A 96 1.09 -14.57 -12.17
N PHE A 97 -0.12 -14.39 -11.62
CA PHE A 97 -1.22 -15.34 -11.73
C PHE A 97 -0.92 -16.74 -11.16
N ASN A 98 0.13 -16.89 -10.34
CA ASN A 98 0.37 -18.13 -9.62
C ASN A 98 -0.69 -18.31 -8.51
N THR A 99 -1.57 -19.28 -8.70
CA THR A 99 -2.70 -19.54 -7.80
C THR A 99 -2.36 -20.50 -6.65
N SER A 100 -1.18 -21.14 -6.66
CA SER A 100 -0.79 -22.11 -5.64
C SER A 100 0.26 -21.59 -4.66
N MET A 101 1.13 -20.64 -5.07
CA MET A 101 2.27 -20.16 -4.27
C MET A 101 1.90 -19.79 -2.83
N LEU A 102 0.79 -19.09 -2.60
CA LEU A 102 0.32 -18.74 -1.26
C LEU A 102 -0.01 -19.96 -0.41
N VAL A 103 -0.68 -20.95 -0.99
CA VAL A 103 -1.08 -22.18 -0.30
C VAL A 103 0.11 -23.12 -0.11
N ASP A 104 1.02 -23.17 -1.07
CA ASP A 104 2.20 -24.03 -1.06
C ASP A 104 3.22 -23.58 0.01
N TYR A 105 3.45 -22.27 0.13
CA TYR A 105 4.42 -21.71 1.10
C TYR A 105 3.79 -21.32 2.44
N GLY A 106 2.53 -20.91 2.46
CA GLY A 106 1.91 -20.31 3.63
C GLY A 106 2.27 -18.83 3.83
N VAL A 107 1.55 -18.17 4.75
CA VAL A 107 1.69 -16.72 5.00
C VAL A 107 3.06 -16.40 5.61
N GLU A 108 3.50 -17.21 6.57
CA GLU A 108 4.70 -16.97 7.36
C GLU A 108 5.97 -16.96 6.50
N ALA A 109 6.09 -17.95 5.60
CA ALA A 109 7.24 -18.07 4.72
C ALA A 109 7.31 -16.91 3.70
N LEU A 110 6.16 -16.50 3.16
CA LEU A 110 6.10 -15.37 2.23
C LEU A 110 6.38 -14.03 2.91
N VAL A 111 5.86 -13.82 4.12
CA VAL A 111 6.16 -12.62 4.91
C VAL A 111 7.66 -12.54 5.21
N ASP A 112 8.30 -13.63 5.65
CA ASP A 112 9.75 -13.64 5.90
C ASP A 112 10.55 -13.35 4.62
N ALA A 113 10.20 -13.99 3.50
CA ALA A 113 10.86 -13.81 2.22
C ALA A 113 10.77 -12.35 1.72
N PHE A 114 9.57 -11.79 1.65
CA PHE A 114 9.35 -10.43 1.15
C PHE A 114 9.88 -9.35 2.10
N SER A 115 9.99 -9.64 3.40
CA SER A 115 10.63 -8.73 4.35
C SER A 115 12.16 -8.67 4.21
N ARG A 116 12.78 -9.70 3.61
CA ARG A 116 14.23 -9.77 3.40
C ARG A 116 14.66 -9.25 2.03
N GLN A 117 13.81 -9.39 1.02
CA GLN A 117 14.12 -8.93 -0.33
C GLN A 117 13.94 -7.41 -0.45
N SER A 118 15.03 -6.71 -0.79
CA SER A 118 14.98 -5.26 -1.01
C SER A 118 14.14 -4.90 -2.24
N ALA A 119 13.36 -3.83 -2.12
CA ALA A 119 12.64 -3.22 -3.24
C ALA A 119 13.54 -2.25 -4.04
N GLY A 120 13.15 -2.00 -5.30
CA GLY A 120 13.84 -1.05 -6.17
C GLY A 120 13.58 0.43 -5.80
N ARG A 121 14.48 1.32 -6.24
CA ARG A 121 14.34 2.76 -5.97
C ARG A 121 13.27 3.39 -6.88
N ILE A 122 12.31 4.10 -6.30
CA ILE A 122 11.22 4.77 -7.05
C ILE A 122 11.75 5.94 -7.91
N GLY A 123 12.48 6.86 -7.29
CA GLY A 123 13.03 8.05 -7.98
C GLY A 123 14.32 7.80 -8.75
N GLY A 124 14.70 8.76 -9.59
CA GLY A 124 15.99 8.78 -10.33
C GLY A 124 15.92 8.24 -11.77
N GLY A 125 14.81 7.59 -12.14
CA GLY A 125 14.57 7.10 -13.50
C GLY A 125 15.31 5.81 -13.86
N ARG A 126 14.97 5.24 -15.02
CA ARG A 126 15.57 4.01 -15.59
C ARG A 126 15.58 2.80 -14.62
N ASN A 127 14.50 2.59 -13.89
CA ASN A 127 14.39 1.53 -12.89
C ASN A 127 13.03 0.81 -12.88
N ILE A 128 12.32 0.79 -14.01
CA ILE A 128 11.08 0.01 -14.14
C ILE A 128 11.44 -1.24 -14.93
N ASP A 129 11.16 -2.41 -14.35
CA ASP A 129 11.38 -3.68 -15.04
C ASP A 129 10.53 -3.76 -16.32
N HIS A 130 11.11 -4.36 -17.36
CA HIS A 130 10.53 -4.43 -18.69
C HIS A 130 9.16 -5.14 -18.75
N HIS A 131 8.88 -6.10 -17.85
CA HIS A 131 7.59 -6.79 -17.82
C HIS A 131 6.43 -5.83 -17.49
N VAL A 132 6.69 -4.81 -16.66
CA VAL A 132 5.66 -3.85 -16.20
C VAL A 132 5.85 -2.44 -16.78
N LEU A 133 6.87 -2.21 -17.61
CA LEU A 133 7.13 -0.91 -18.24
C LEU A 133 5.94 -0.38 -19.05
N HIS A 134 5.16 -1.28 -19.66
CA HIS A 134 3.97 -0.92 -20.42
C HIS A 134 2.93 -0.16 -19.57
N VAL A 135 2.87 -0.41 -18.26
CA VAL A 135 1.98 0.32 -17.35
C VAL A 135 2.35 1.79 -17.31
N ALA A 136 3.64 2.13 -17.20
CA ALA A 136 4.10 3.52 -17.22
C ALA A 136 3.78 4.22 -18.56
N VAL A 137 3.78 3.49 -19.66
CA VAL A 137 3.36 4.01 -20.97
C VAL A 137 1.88 4.39 -20.96
N GLU A 138 1.01 3.54 -20.41
CA GLU A 138 -0.42 3.83 -20.30
C GLU A 138 -0.70 5.00 -19.36
N VAL A 139 0.00 5.11 -18.24
CA VAL A 139 -0.12 6.25 -17.31
C VAL A 139 0.17 7.59 -18.00
N ILE A 140 1.18 7.62 -18.88
CA ILE A 140 1.51 8.82 -19.66
C ILE A 140 0.42 9.10 -20.71
N ARG A 141 -0.15 8.07 -21.34
CA ARG A 141 -1.27 8.24 -22.29
C ARG A 141 -2.51 8.78 -21.60
N GLU A 142 -2.86 8.24 -20.43
CA GLU A 142 -3.97 8.69 -19.59
C GLU A 142 -3.79 10.14 -19.15
N SER A 143 -2.60 10.49 -18.64
CA SER A 143 -2.27 11.88 -18.26
C SER A 143 -2.53 12.89 -19.38
N ARG A 144 -2.22 12.53 -20.63
CA ARG A 144 -2.49 13.37 -21.81
C ARG A 144 -3.97 13.42 -22.17
N LYS A 145 -4.66 12.29 -22.09
CA LYS A 145 -6.10 12.17 -22.35
C LYS A 145 -6.89 13.05 -21.38
N ASP A 146 -6.51 13.04 -20.12
CA ASP A 146 -7.17 13.81 -19.06
C ASP A 146 -6.64 15.24 -18.95
N ARG A 147 -5.66 15.59 -19.80
CA ARG A 147 -5.14 16.95 -19.96
C ARG A 147 -4.59 17.52 -18.66
N LEU A 148 -3.86 16.70 -17.89
CA LEU A 148 -3.17 17.17 -16.69
C LEU A 148 -2.27 18.36 -17.05
N GLN A 149 -2.21 19.35 -16.15
CA GLN A 149 -1.32 20.49 -16.30
C GLN A 149 0.15 20.04 -16.34
N PRO A 150 1.07 20.84 -16.92
CA PRO A 150 2.48 20.47 -16.92
C PRO A 150 3.03 20.46 -15.48
N PHE A 151 4.05 19.63 -15.25
CA PHE A 151 4.64 19.42 -13.93
C PHE A 151 4.98 20.71 -13.15
N ASN A 152 5.44 21.75 -13.85
CA ASN A 152 5.78 23.03 -13.20
C ASN A 152 4.57 23.79 -12.67
N GLU A 153 3.36 23.57 -13.19
CA GLU A 153 2.14 24.17 -12.61
C GLU A 153 1.75 23.49 -11.31
N TYR A 154 1.95 22.17 -11.19
CA TYR A 154 1.73 21.42 -9.93
C TYR A 154 2.79 21.71 -8.86
N ARG A 155 3.93 22.30 -9.22
CA ARG A 155 5.00 22.66 -8.28
C ARG A 155 4.80 24.00 -7.58
N LYS A 156 3.97 24.89 -8.12
CA LYS A 156 3.72 26.23 -7.59
C LYS A 156 2.86 26.16 -6.33
#